data_AF-A0A959V0J6-F1
#
_entry.id   AF-A0A959V0J6-F1
#
_cell.length_a   1.000
_cell.length_b   1.000
_cell.length_c   1.000
_cell.angle_alpha   90.00
_cell.angle_beta   90.00
_cell.angle_gamma   90.00
#
_symmetry.space_group_name_H-M   'P 1'
#
loop_
_entity.id
_entity.type
_entity.pdbx_description
1 polymer ?
#
loop_
_entity_poly.entity_id
_entity_poly.type
_entity_poly.pdbx_seq_one_letter_code
_entity_poly.pdbx_strand_id
1 'polypeptide(L)'
;MDESDFYSIDRLVEFGMGMAIAQQMVKTMNESIQGMKVPGSFSLQQHQPILYYAVVGNERIGPLAEHDVARLIKEKRIVNQTYMWKPGMTSWALAEQLVDVVRLAAMTPPPLPPDLKP
;
A
#
# COMPACT_ATOMS: atom_id res chain seq x y z
N MET A 1 34.94 30.00 42.80
CA MET A 1 34.42 28.97 43.73
C MET A 1 32.99 28.78 43.29
N ASP A 2 32.86 27.85 42.36
CA ASP A 2 31.84 27.79 41.32
C ASP A 2 30.83 26.72 41.72
N GLU A 3 29.68 27.17 42.23
CA GLU A 3 28.66 26.31 42.85
C GLU A 3 27.63 25.77 41.83
N SER A 4 27.85 26.05 40.53
CA SER A 4 26.97 25.69 39.41
C SER A 4 27.43 24.48 38.59
N ASP A 5 28.67 24.00 38.78
CA ASP A 5 29.21 22.87 38.03
C ASP A 5 28.80 21.50 38.58
N PHE A 6 28.50 21.41 39.89
CA PHE A 6 28.17 20.13 40.54
C PHE A 6 26.74 19.63 40.25
N TYR A 7 25.80 20.52 39.92
CA TYR A 7 24.42 20.11 39.59
C TYR A 7 24.27 19.59 38.15
N SER A 8 25.21 19.91 37.27
CA SER A 8 25.11 19.59 35.83
C SER A 8 25.62 18.17 35.49
N ILE A 9 26.45 17.59 36.37
CA ILE A 9 27.04 16.26 36.19
C ILE A 9 26.05 15.14 36.60
N ASP A 10 25.25 15.36 37.64
CA ASP A 10 24.26 14.40 38.12
C ASP A 10 23.13 14.17 37.08
N ARG A 11 22.70 15.25 36.40
CA ARG A 11 21.72 15.18 35.30
C ARG A 11 22.23 14.48 34.04
N LEU A 12 23.53 14.55 33.75
CA LEU A 12 24.11 13.89 32.57
C LEU A 12 24.14 12.36 32.75
N VAL A 13 24.42 11.92 33.96
CA VAL A 13 24.44 10.50 34.36
C VAL A 13 23.02 9.93 34.37
N GLU A 14 22.03 10.68 34.87
CA GLU A 14 20.61 10.31 34.86
C GLU A 14 20.04 10.21 33.43
N PHE A 15 20.34 11.19 32.56
CA PHE A 15 19.93 11.16 31.15
C PHE A 15 20.60 10.02 30.36
N GLY A 16 21.88 9.73 30.65
CA GLY A 16 22.63 8.63 30.04
C GLY A 16 22.09 7.25 30.39
N MET A 17 21.66 7.05 31.65
CA MET A 17 21.04 5.78 32.08
C MET A 17 19.61 5.63 31.55
N GLY A 18 18.83 6.72 31.48
CA GLY A 18 17.47 6.70 30.91
C GLY A 18 17.44 6.31 29.42
N MET A 19 18.40 6.80 28.64
CA MET A 19 18.51 6.46 27.21
C MET A 19 18.93 5.00 26.96
N ALA A 20 19.81 4.42 27.80
CA ALA A 20 20.24 3.03 27.67
C ALA A 20 19.10 2.03 27.95
N ILE A 21 18.28 2.30 28.97
CA ILE A 21 17.10 1.49 29.29
C ILE A 21 16.03 1.64 28.21
N ALA A 22 15.83 2.84 27.67
CA ALA A 22 14.89 3.09 26.57
C ALA A 22 15.26 2.28 25.31
N GLN A 23 16.54 2.22 24.94
CA GLN A 23 17.00 1.42 23.80
C GLN A 23 16.75 -0.08 24.03
N GLN A 24 16.98 -0.56 25.25
CA GLN A 24 16.76 -1.97 25.58
C GLN A 24 15.28 -2.35 25.59
N MET A 25 14.40 -1.47 26.09
CA MET A 25 12.95 -1.67 26.03
C MET A 25 12.44 -1.65 24.59
N VAL A 26 12.89 -0.70 23.75
CA VAL A 26 12.52 -0.64 22.32
C VAL A 26 12.99 -1.90 21.59
N LYS A 27 14.20 -2.40 21.88
CA LYS A 27 14.71 -3.62 21.26
C LYS A 27 13.91 -4.86 21.67
N THR A 28 13.59 -5.03 22.96
CA THR A 28 12.75 -6.13 23.45
C THR A 28 11.31 -6.03 22.96
N MET A 29 10.77 -4.82 22.79
CA MET A 29 9.43 -4.63 22.23
C MET A 29 9.41 -4.92 20.72
N ASN A 30 10.47 -4.54 19.99
CA ASN A 30 10.61 -4.85 18.56
C ASN A 30 10.82 -6.35 18.31
N GLU A 31 11.60 -7.03 19.16
CA GLU A 31 11.80 -8.48 19.09
C GLU A 31 10.53 -9.27 19.49
N SER A 32 9.74 -8.77 20.45
CA SER A 32 8.49 -9.42 20.84
C SER A 32 7.36 -9.22 19.82
N ILE A 33 7.30 -8.09 19.10
CA ILE A 33 6.33 -7.88 18.00
C ILE A 33 6.68 -8.74 16.77
N GLN A 34 7.97 -8.91 16.47
CA GLN A 34 8.41 -9.75 15.34
C GLN A 34 8.36 -11.26 15.65
N GLY A 35 8.42 -11.64 16.93
CA GLY A 35 8.42 -13.02 17.41
C GLY A 35 7.06 -13.59 17.80
N MET A 36 5.99 -12.78 17.87
CA MET A 36 4.63 -13.23 18.19
C MET A 36 4.00 -13.97 17.00
N LYS A 37 4.57 -15.13 16.62
CA LYS A 37 3.85 -16.16 15.89
C LYS A 37 2.87 -16.81 16.86
N VAL A 38 1.67 -16.26 16.93
CA VAL A 38 0.51 -16.87 17.58
C VAL A 38 0.28 -18.26 16.94
N PRO A 39 0.51 -19.38 17.65
CA PRO A 39 0.26 -20.70 17.10
C PRO A 39 -1.26 -20.84 16.95
N GLY A 40 -1.76 -20.75 15.71
CA GLY A 40 -3.19 -20.78 15.40
C GLY A 40 -3.76 -19.49 14.81
N SER A 41 -2.99 -18.41 14.69
CA SER A 41 -3.40 -17.32 13.79
C SER A 41 -3.05 -17.72 12.36
N PHE A 42 -4.06 -17.97 11.53
CA PHE A 42 -3.90 -17.79 10.09
C PHE A 42 -3.21 -16.44 9.91
N SER A 43 -2.00 -16.44 9.36
CA SER A 43 -1.38 -15.21 8.88
C SER A 43 -2.36 -14.65 7.86
N LEU A 44 -3.17 -13.67 8.28
CA LEU A 44 -3.84 -12.78 7.36
C LEU A 44 -2.69 -12.14 6.60
N GLN A 45 -2.31 -12.74 5.47
CA GLN A 45 -1.61 -12.05 4.42
C GLN A 45 -2.47 -10.82 4.17
N GLN A 46 -2.06 -9.70 4.75
CA GLN A 46 -2.61 -8.40 4.41
C GLN A 46 -2.43 -8.31 2.91
N HIS A 47 -3.50 -8.58 2.16
CA HIS A 47 -3.54 -8.36 0.73
C HIS A 47 -3.42 -6.85 0.59
N GLN A 48 -2.17 -6.39 0.47
CA GLN A 48 -1.87 -5.01 0.15
C GLN A 48 -2.68 -4.68 -1.10
N PRO A 49 -3.54 -3.65 -1.07
CA PRO A 49 -4.40 -3.34 -2.19
C PRO A 49 -3.52 -3.10 -3.43
N ILE A 50 -3.79 -3.84 -4.50
CA ILE A 50 -3.03 -3.69 -5.75
C ILE A 50 -3.40 -2.34 -6.34
N LEU A 51 -2.40 -1.48 -6.48
CA LEU A 51 -2.55 -0.17 -7.13
C LEU A 51 -2.12 -0.25 -8.59
N TYR A 52 -2.91 0.36 -9.46
CA TYR A 52 -2.72 0.38 -10.90
C TYR A 52 -2.40 1.80 -11.37
N TYR A 53 -1.68 1.88 -12.48
CA TYR A 53 -1.52 3.10 -13.25
C TYR A 53 -1.99 2.81 -14.67
N ALA A 54 -2.65 3.77 -15.31
CA ALA A 54 -3.17 3.63 -16.66
C ALA A 54 -2.85 4.87 -17.49
N VAL A 55 -2.75 4.70 -18.81
CA VAL A 55 -2.64 5.82 -19.76
C VAL A 55 -4.00 6.04 -20.39
N VAL A 56 -4.64 7.17 -20.08
CA VAL A 56 -5.95 7.53 -20.63
C VAL A 56 -5.78 8.82 -21.42
N GLY A 57 -6.02 8.75 -22.74
CA GLY A 57 -5.60 9.81 -23.65
C GLY A 57 -4.08 9.87 -23.74
N ASN A 58 -3.49 11.04 -23.47
CA ASN A 58 -2.04 11.26 -23.46
C ASN A 58 -1.45 11.42 -22.04
N GLU A 59 -2.25 11.13 -21.02
CA GLU A 59 -1.85 11.33 -19.62
C GLU A 59 -1.85 10.02 -18.83
N ARG A 60 -0.88 9.90 -17.93
CA ARG A 60 -0.80 8.80 -16.97
C ARG A 60 -1.64 9.16 -15.74
N ILE A 61 -2.59 8.31 -15.41
CA ILE A 61 -3.43 8.42 -14.22
C ILE A 61 -3.08 7.33 -13.20
N GLY A 62 -3.19 7.65 -11.91
CA GLY A 62 -2.98 6.73 -10.79
C GLY A 62 -2.21 7.35 -9.62
N PRO A 63 -2.01 6.59 -8.53
CA PRO A 63 -2.41 5.20 -8.34
C PRO A 63 -3.94 5.01 -8.26
N LEU A 64 -4.45 3.99 -8.94
CA LEU A 64 -5.87 3.61 -9.00
C LEU A 64 -6.07 2.32 -8.21
N ALA A 65 -7.11 2.25 -7.36
CA ALA A 65 -7.52 0.99 -6.76
C ALA A 65 -8.38 0.17 -7.75
N GLU A 66 -8.62 -1.11 -7.46
CA GLU A 66 -9.45 -1.98 -8.33
C GLU A 66 -10.84 -1.41 -8.62
N HIS A 67 -11.46 -0.74 -7.63
CA HIS A 67 -12.77 -0.13 -7.81
C HIS A 67 -12.73 1.08 -8.78
N ASP A 68 -11.66 1.85 -8.78
CA ASP A 68 -11.46 2.96 -9.73
C ASP A 68 -11.24 2.41 -11.14
N VAL A 69 -10.44 1.34 -11.27
CA VAL A 69 -10.23 0.65 -12.55
C VAL A 69 -11.55 0.12 -13.10
N ALA A 70 -12.36 -0.57 -12.27
CA ALA A 70 -13.68 -1.07 -12.68
C ALA A 70 -14.62 0.06 -13.12
N ARG A 71 -14.65 1.18 -12.39
CA ARG A 71 -15.40 2.38 -12.79
C ARG A 71 -14.95 2.91 -14.15
N LEU A 72 -13.64 3.03 -14.37
CA LEU A 72 -13.07 3.53 -15.62
C LEU A 72 -13.31 2.58 -16.80
N ILE A 73 -13.36 1.27 -16.56
CA ILE A 73 -13.78 0.27 -17.56
C ILE A 73 -15.24 0.48 -17.93
N LYS A 74 -16.13 0.66 -16.93
CA LYS A 74 -17.55 0.93 -17.15
C LYS A 74 -17.76 2.21 -17.97
N GLU A 75 -16.96 3.25 -17.71
CA GLU A 75 -16.96 4.52 -18.42
C GLU A 75 -16.28 4.43 -19.81
N LYS A 76 -15.78 3.27 -20.22
CA LYS A 76 -15.01 3.03 -21.45
C LYS A 76 -13.74 3.89 -21.59
N ARG A 77 -13.20 4.36 -20.46
CA ARG A 77 -11.92 5.10 -20.40
C ARG A 77 -10.71 4.18 -20.34
N ILE A 78 -10.88 3.01 -19.73
CA ILE A 78 -9.94 1.89 -19.81
C ILE A 78 -10.57 0.84 -20.73
N VAL A 79 -9.86 0.49 -21.80
CA VAL A 79 -10.24 -0.52 -22.79
C VAL A 79 -9.08 -1.49 -23.01
N ASN A 80 -9.27 -2.55 -23.80
CA ASN A 80 -8.24 -3.57 -24.07
C ASN A 80 -6.87 -2.98 -24.45
N GLN A 81 -6.88 -1.92 -25.27
CA GLN A 81 -5.68 -1.25 -25.79
C GLN A 81 -5.08 -0.20 -24.84
N THR A 82 -5.62 -0.03 -23.64
CA THR A 82 -5.09 0.91 -22.65
C THR A 82 -3.82 0.36 -22.03
N TYR A 83 -2.72 1.13 -22.08
CA TYR A 83 -1.49 0.78 -21.37
C TYR A 83 -1.68 0.92 -19.87
N MET A 84 -1.33 -0.12 -19.13
CA MET A 84 -1.43 -0.22 -17.69
C MET A 84 -0.16 -0.80 -17.07
N TRP A 85 0.10 -0.43 -15.84
CA TRP A 85 1.23 -0.92 -15.05
C TRP A 85 0.84 -1.06 -13.59
N LYS A 86 1.37 -2.08 -12.91
CA LYS A 86 1.25 -2.27 -11.47
C LYS A 86 2.60 -2.66 -10.87
N PRO A 87 2.82 -2.42 -9.56
CA PRO A 87 4.05 -2.85 -8.88
C PRO A 87 4.35 -4.34 -9.12
N GLY A 88 5.62 -4.64 -9.41
CA GLY A 88 6.08 -5.99 -9.75
C GLY A 88 6.16 -6.28 -11.26
N MET A 89 5.70 -5.37 -12.13
CA MET A 89 5.90 -5.49 -13.58
C MET A 89 7.17 -4.78 -14.06
N THR A 90 7.86 -5.38 -15.02
CA THR A 90 9.07 -4.80 -15.65
C THR A 90 8.77 -3.66 -16.62
N SER A 91 7.63 -3.71 -17.31
CA SER A 91 7.21 -2.72 -18.30
C SER A 91 5.70 -2.53 -18.28
N TRP A 92 5.22 -1.45 -18.89
CA TRP A 92 3.80 -1.27 -19.20
C TRP A 92 3.31 -2.42 -20.09
N ALA A 93 2.06 -2.83 -19.91
CA ALA A 93 1.39 -3.81 -20.75
C ALA A 93 -0.02 -3.32 -21.11
N LEU A 94 -0.62 -3.86 -22.15
CA LEU A 94 -2.02 -3.56 -22.48
C LEU A 94 -2.95 -4.16 -21.42
N ALA A 95 -4.10 -3.52 -21.19
CA ALA A 95 -5.10 -3.98 -20.23
C ALA A 95 -5.54 -5.42 -20.50
N GLU A 96 -5.62 -5.84 -21.77
CA GLU A 96 -5.94 -7.22 -22.15
C GLU A 96 -4.87 -8.26 -21.77
N GLN A 97 -3.62 -7.83 -21.54
CA GLN A 97 -2.53 -8.70 -21.12
C GLN A 97 -2.49 -8.88 -19.59
N LEU A 98 -3.25 -8.06 -18.85
CA LEU A 98 -3.34 -8.13 -17.39
C LEU A 98 -4.55 -8.97 -16.99
N VAL A 99 -4.31 -10.21 -16.57
CA VAL A 99 -5.37 -11.17 -16.17
C VAL A 99 -6.33 -10.59 -15.13
N ASP A 100 -5.83 -9.82 -14.17
CA ASP A 100 -6.65 -9.19 -13.13
C ASP A 100 -7.59 -8.12 -13.71
N VAL A 101 -7.11 -7.33 -14.67
CA VAL A 101 -7.91 -6.29 -15.34
C VAL A 101 -8.95 -6.92 -16.26
N VAL A 102 -8.58 -7.98 -16.99
CA VAL A 102 -9.53 -8.76 -17.80
C VAL A 102 -10.65 -9.34 -16.93
N ARG A 103 -10.31 -9.85 -15.75
CA ARG A 103 -11.29 -10.34 -14.77
C ARG A 103 -12.20 -9.20 -14.28
N LEU A 104 -11.65 -8.04 -13.93
CA LEU A 104 -12.43 -6.87 -13.53
C LEU A 104 -13.39 -6.41 -14.65
N ALA A 105 -12.93 -6.44 -15.90
CA ALA A 105 -13.76 -6.10 -17.06
C ALA A 105 -14.92 -7.10 -17.25
N ALA A 106 -14.66 -8.41 -17.12
CA ALA A 106 -15.69 -9.44 -17.20
C ALA A 106 -16.74 -9.34 -16.07
N MET A 107 -16.34 -8.84 -14.90
CA MET A 107 -17.23 -8.58 -13.76
C MET A 107 -17.99 -7.26 -13.87
N THR A 108 -17.64 -6.41 -14.83
CA THR A 108 -18.32 -5.13 -15.08
C THR A 108 -19.33 -5.35 -16.21
N PRO A 109 -20.63 -5.54 -15.90
CA PRO A 109 -21.62 -5.83 -16.94
C PRO A 109 -21.65 -4.69 -17.97
N PRO A 110 -21.73 -5.02 -19.28
CA PRO A 110 -21.83 -4.00 -20.31
C PRO A 110 -23.09 -3.15 -20.07
N PRO A 111 -23.05 -1.85 -20.40
CA PRO A 111 -24.22 -1.00 -20.30
C PRO A 111 -25.35 -1.56 -21.18
N LEU A 112 -26.59 -1.48 -20.67
CA LEU A 112 -27.76 -1.94 -21.42
C LEU A 112 -27.80 -1.23 -22.78
N PRO A 113 -28.04 -1.97 -23.88
CA PRO A 113 -28.30 -1.35 -25.17
C PRO A 113 -29.38 -0.27 -25.05
N PRO A 114 -29.19 0.91 -25.68
CA PRO A 114 -30.17 2.00 -25.58
C PRO A 114 -31.55 1.65 -26.17
N ASP A 115 -31.66 0.58 -26.95
CA ASP A 115 -32.88 0.12 -27.60
C ASP A 115 -33.68 -0.92 -26.80
N LEU A 116 -33.23 -1.27 -25.58
CA LEU A 116 -34.04 -2.07 -24.64
C LEU A 116 -35.18 -1.20 -24.10
N LYS A 117 -36.25 -1.05 -24.90
CA LYS A 117 -37.55 -0.63 -24.38
C LYS A 117 -38.15 -1.75 -23.52
N PRO A 118 -38.79 -1.42 -22.38
CA PRO A 118 -39.52 -2.38 -21.56
C PRO A 118 -40.71 -2.99 -22.31
#